data_AF-A0A530BVW6-F1
#
_entry.id   AF-A0A530BVW6-F1
#
_cell.length_a   1.000
_cell.length_b   1.000
_cell.length_c   1.000
_cell.angle_alpha   90.00
_cell.angle_beta   90.00
_cell.angle_gamma   90.00
#
_symmetry.space_group_name_H-M   'P 1'
#
loop_
_entity.id
_entity.type
_entity.pdbx_description
1 polymer ?
#
loop_
_entity_poly.entity_id
_entity_poly.type
_entity_poly.pdbx_seq_one_letter_code
_entity_poly.pdbx_strand_id
1 'polypeptide(L)'
;MRQFFSAARYIYLMFARYLERKIFAPPQEQSFSFKINSHSYTAGEQFVCFLSVPPNFPISQVKNVSIDFFRFDILRNQFAFGFGATPKIAGRTLELEQSFPADMIPGFYGVQRATISVIPLDDGGSDQNIAVEFSPVTIQVRTSAQVPDTPQLIDKEIAAIGLRRAALARKPHFVTPVTKPEEGSRFLVQVFAVGCLIYARQQLEGYSILPLGLGLSHRNMWEIVNGFLESEGREPIAFVDQTEQSFMASTPIFVITYEEVVAADIDAASDYCIKHSQHIFSILGLDRGQKPRAFAYVIGQYDTPNLWHWFAFPGYQGNLLSDFNPVETSNRIERLLPRLEANPFSRLIVSTYGDATGEQEYGFALLRFWAVMELIAEHTVAIGAAVTNPDGSPILNAKGNPETTSSKHGRVYEYILSTGLYSSTGYYTEAGVQKTVFVGDLTSQSASSATEAISLWDMVRAVYAIRNSIAHEGQFDPAKAQTGDKYQQLAARLTTRPQGPDPLQFIKSQARLAIGREV
;
A
#
# COMPACT_ATOMS: atom_id res chain seq x y z
N MET A 1 11.67 26.40 30.48
CA MET A 1 10.83 25.25 30.07
C MET A 1 9.73 25.62 29.07
N ARG A 2 8.87 26.64 29.27
CA ARG A 2 7.86 27.06 28.27
C ARG A 2 8.42 27.56 26.92
N GLN A 3 9.67 28.02 26.86
CA GLN A 3 10.31 28.49 25.62
C GLN A 3 10.90 27.36 24.74
N PHE A 4 11.15 26.16 25.27
CA PHE A 4 11.70 25.04 24.48
C PHE A 4 10.62 24.22 23.75
N PHE A 5 9.39 24.17 24.28
CA PHE A 5 8.21 23.64 23.57
C PHE A 5 7.87 24.43 22.29
N SER A 6 8.46 25.62 22.12
CA SER A 6 8.32 26.43 20.91
C SER A 6 9.08 25.83 19.73
N ALA A 7 10.25 25.22 19.89
CA ALA A 7 11.14 24.93 18.77
C ALA A 7 10.68 23.74 17.92
N ALA A 8 10.28 22.61 18.52
CA ALA A 8 9.76 21.45 17.79
C ALA A 8 8.39 21.76 17.14
N ARG A 9 7.52 22.49 17.87
CA ARG A 9 6.26 23.02 17.31
C ARG A 9 6.51 24.04 16.19
N TYR A 10 7.59 24.81 16.26
CA TYR A 10 7.98 25.79 15.23
C TYR A 10 8.61 25.11 14.02
N ILE A 11 9.37 24.03 14.17
CA ILE A 11 9.88 23.22 13.05
C ILE A 11 8.72 22.46 12.40
N TYR A 12 7.79 21.89 13.17
CA TYR A 12 6.56 21.31 12.66
C TYR A 12 5.68 22.35 11.94
N LEU A 13 5.43 23.52 12.55
CA LEU A 13 4.70 24.60 11.91
C LEU A 13 5.46 25.19 10.72
N MET A 14 6.80 25.21 10.71
CA MET A 14 7.58 25.65 9.57
C MET A 14 7.55 24.62 8.45
N PHE A 15 7.65 23.32 8.73
CA PHE A 15 7.62 22.28 7.72
C PHE A 15 6.20 22.10 7.15
N ALA A 16 5.18 22.11 8.01
CA ALA A 16 3.78 22.16 7.59
C ALA A 16 3.47 23.44 6.82
N ARG A 17 3.91 24.63 7.28
CA ARG A 17 3.78 25.88 6.53
C ARG A 17 4.65 25.92 5.28
N TYR A 18 5.76 25.20 5.22
CA TYR A 18 6.64 25.12 4.06
C TYR A 18 6.04 24.19 3.00
N LEU A 19 5.46 23.06 3.39
CA LEU A 19 4.63 22.24 2.51
C LEU A 19 3.39 23.05 2.06
N GLU A 20 2.68 23.70 2.97
CA GLU A 20 1.57 24.61 2.64
C GLU A 20 2.00 25.83 1.80
N ARG A 21 3.27 26.27 1.83
CA ARG A 21 3.75 27.45 1.09
C ARG A 21 4.55 27.15 -0.18
N LYS A 22 5.14 25.98 -0.34
CA LYS A 22 5.90 25.62 -1.55
C LYS A 22 5.21 24.56 -2.38
N ILE A 23 4.43 23.68 -1.75
CA ILE A 23 3.60 22.70 -2.46
C ILE A 23 2.18 23.23 -2.63
N PHE A 24 1.67 24.01 -1.66
CA PHE A 24 0.31 24.55 -1.70
C PHE A 24 0.18 26.09 -1.67
N ALA A 25 1.24 26.91 -1.71
CA ALA A 25 0.99 28.33 -1.96
C ALA A 25 0.71 28.46 -3.45
N PRO A 26 -0.52 28.81 -3.86
CA PRO A 26 -0.68 29.35 -5.18
C PRO A 26 0.22 30.59 -5.27
N PRO A 27 0.94 30.80 -6.39
CA PRO A 27 1.57 32.09 -6.64
C PRO A 27 0.53 33.19 -6.35
N GLN A 28 0.92 34.16 -5.54
CA GLN A 28 -0.01 35.04 -4.82
C GLN A 28 -0.73 36.09 -5.70
N GLU A 29 -0.78 35.89 -7.00
CA GLU A 29 -1.55 36.72 -7.92
C GLU A 29 -2.30 35.79 -8.87
N GLN A 30 -3.62 35.94 -8.89
CA GLN A 30 -4.60 35.25 -9.75
C GLN A 30 -5.16 33.89 -9.25
N SER A 31 -5.98 33.92 -8.19
CA SER A 31 -6.76 32.76 -7.74
C SER A 31 -8.19 32.76 -8.29
N PHE A 32 -8.77 31.56 -8.47
CA PHE A 32 -10.21 31.41 -8.73
C PHE A 32 -11.03 31.84 -7.50
N SER A 33 -12.23 32.37 -7.72
CA SER A 33 -13.19 32.62 -6.63
C SER A 33 -14.58 32.14 -7.02
N PHE A 34 -15.26 31.48 -6.08
CA PHE A 34 -16.61 30.98 -6.27
C PHE A 34 -17.58 31.76 -5.40
N LYS A 35 -18.76 32.07 -5.94
CA LYS A 35 -19.89 32.66 -5.21
C LYS A 35 -21.18 32.01 -5.67
N ILE A 36 -22.18 32.05 -4.80
CA ILE A 36 -23.54 31.64 -5.12
C ILE A 36 -24.50 32.79 -4.73
N ASN A 37 -25.62 32.94 -5.44
CA ASN A 37 -26.50 34.11 -5.31
C ASN A 37 -27.21 34.24 -3.95
N SER A 38 -27.36 33.15 -3.19
CA SER A 38 -27.95 33.09 -1.85
C SER A 38 -27.17 32.10 -0.98
N HIS A 39 -27.35 32.16 0.33
CA HIS A 39 -26.76 31.22 1.28
C HIS A 39 -27.78 30.19 1.80
N SER A 40 -29.04 30.28 1.38
CA SER A 40 -30.12 29.39 1.83
C SER A 40 -31.10 29.11 0.69
N TYR A 41 -31.45 27.84 0.51
CA TYR A 41 -32.31 27.34 -0.57
C TYR A 41 -33.24 26.24 -0.08
N THR A 42 -34.34 26.04 -0.79
CA THR A 42 -35.19 24.86 -0.69
C THR A 42 -34.81 23.83 -1.75
N ALA A 43 -35.11 22.56 -1.52
CA ALA A 43 -34.92 21.52 -2.54
C ALA A 43 -35.76 21.83 -3.80
N GLY A 44 -35.19 21.64 -4.99
CA GLY A 44 -35.82 22.02 -6.26
C GLY A 44 -35.64 23.51 -6.65
N GLU A 45 -35.18 24.37 -5.74
CA GLU A 45 -34.98 25.79 -6.02
C GLU A 45 -33.84 26.02 -7.02
N GLN A 46 -34.02 27.01 -7.89
CA GLN A 46 -32.99 27.48 -8.81
C GLN A 46 -31.94 28.31 -8.08
N PHE A 47 -30.69 28.14 -8.48
CA PHE A 47 -29.57 28.91 -7.99
C PHE A 47 -28.66 29.32 -9.14
N VAL A 48 -27.87 30.37 -8.89
CA VAL A 48 -26.86 30.85 -9.84
C VAL A 48 -25.51 30.84 -9.15
N CYS A 49 -24.56 30.15 -9.77
CA CYS A 49 -23.17 30.12 -9.36
C CYS A 49 -22.33 31.06 -10.22
N PHE A 50 -21.34 31.70 -9.59
CA PHE A 50 -20.40 32.59 -10.24
C PHE A 50 -18.99 32.10 -9.95
N LEU A 51 -18.27 31.68 -10.98
CA LEU A 51 -16.86 31.32 -10.90
C LEU A 51 -16.02 32.39 -11.60
N SER A 52 -15.34 33.22 -10.82
CA SER A 52 -14.40 34.22 -11.34
C SER A 52 -13.06 33.56 -11.63
N VAL A 53 -12.51 33.84 -12.81
CA VAL A 53 -11.28 33.21 -13.29
C VAL A 53 -10.10 34.20 -13.34
N PRO A 54 -8.86 33.75 -13.01
CA PRO A 54 -7.58 34.48 -13.13
C PRO A 54 -7.44 35.24 -14.45
N PRO A 55 -6.94 36.48 -14.55
CA PRO A 55 -6.81 37.22 -15.83
C PRO A 55 -6.20 36.43 -17.00
N ASN A 56 -5.22 35.58 -16.73
CA ASN A 56 -4.54 34.79 -17.76
C ASN A 56 -5.28 33.51 -18.18
N PHE A 57 -6.42 33.19 -17.55
CA PHE A 57 -7.20 32.00 -17.87
C PHE A 57 -7.93 32.16 -19.21
N PRO A 58 -7.90 31.16 -20.12
CA PRO A 58 -8.52 31.23 -21.44
C PRO A 58 -10.05 31.05 -21.37
N ILE A 59 -10.75 32.05 -20.81
CA ILE A 59 -12.19 31.96 -20.52
C ILE A 59 -13.04 31.71 -21.77
N SER A 60 -12.61 32.18 -22.93
CA SER A 60 -13.31 31.99 -24.21
C SER A 60 -13.25 30.56 -24.73
N GLN A 61 -12.34 29.73 -24.19
CA GLN A 61 -12.20 28.32 -24.55
C GLN A 61 -13.01 27.40 -23.62
N VAL A 62 -13.68 27.95 -22.60
CA VAL A 62 -14.44 27.15 -21.64
C VAL A 62 -15.68 26.57 -22.31
N LYS A 63 -15.75 25.24 -22.32
CA LYS A 63 -16.86 24.47 -22.87
C LYS A 63 -17.89 24.10 -21.81
N ASN A 64 -17.40 23.67 -20.65
CA ASN A 64 -18.22 23.14 -19.57
C ASN A 64 -17.57 23.44 -18.22
N VAL A 65 -18.38 23.69 -17.20
CA VAL A 65 -17.92 23.75 -15.81
C VAL A 65 -18.73 22.75 -15.02
N SER A 66 -18.03 21.87 -14.32
CA SER A 66 -18.62 20.88 -13.42
C SER A 66 -18.37 21.27 -11.96
N ILE A 67 -19.43 21.21 -11.16
CA ILE A 67 -19.44 21.58 -9.74
C ILE A 67 -19.99 20.41 -8.93
N ASP A 68 -19.26 20.02 -7.89
CA ASP A 68 -19.65 18.98 -6.94
C ASP A 68 -20.02 19.62 -5.60
N PHE A 69 -21.24 19.36 -5.14
CA PHE A 69 -21.74 19.72 -3.81
C PHE A 69 -21.52 18.56 -2.84
N PHE A 70 -20.92 18.88 -1.70
CA PHE A 70 -20.69 17.94 -0.62
C PHE A 70 -21.48 18.37 0.61
N ARG A 71 -22.05 17.39 1.30
CA ARG A 71 -22.71 17.60 2.59
C ARG A 71 -21.66 17.81 3.69
N PHE A 72 -21.70 18.96 4.36
CA PHE A 72 -20.72 19.40 5.35
C PHE A 72 -21.24 19.35 6.79
N ASP A 73 -22.54 19.26 7.01
CA ASP A 73 -23.17 19.18 8.34
C ASP A 73 -22.99 17.82 9.06
N ILE A 74 -22.27 16.88 8.45
CA ILE A 74 -22.01 15.54 8.96
C ILE A 74 -20.52 15.30 9.24
N LEU A 75 -20.17 14.24 9.97
CA LEU A 75 -18.78 13.98 10.36
C LEU A 75 -17.85 13.69 9.18
N ARG A 76 -18.36 13.18 8.07
CA ARG A 76 -17.56 12.87 6.87
C ARG A 76 -18.18 13.57 5.68
N ASN A 77 -17.39 14.30 4.90
CA ASN A 77 -17.89 14.89 3.66
C ASN A 77 -18.50 13.78 2.80
N GLN A 78 -19.75 13.97 2.40
CA GLN A 78 -20.46 13.04 1.53
C GLN A 78 -20.82 13.78 0.25
N PHE A 79 -20.49 13.19 -0.89
CA PHE A 79 -20.99 13.69 -2.16
C PHE A 79 -22.52 13.69 -2.11
N ALA A 80 -23.12 14.84 -2.41
CA ALA A 80 -24.56 15.00 -2.41
C ALA A 80 -25.11 15.02 -3.83
N PHE A 81 -24.54 15.90 -4.65
CA PHE A 81 -24.98 16.13 -6.02
C PHE A 81 -23.85 16.82 -6.78
N GLY A 82 -23.78 16.58 -8.09
CA GLY A 82 -22.86 17.26 -8.98
C GLY A 82 -23.53 17.50 -10.31
N PHE A 83 -23.14 18.58 -10.98
CA PHE A 83 -23.64 18.90 -12.32
C PHE A 83 -22.52 19.41 -13.20
N GLY A 84 -22.75 19.40 -14.51
CA GLY A 84 -21.95 20.10 -15.51
C GLY A 84 -22.86 20.97 -16.36
N ALA A 85 -22.49 22.23 -16.57
CA ALA A 85 -23.21 23.11 -17.46
C ALA A 85 -22.26 23.95 -18.31
N THR A 86 -22.71 24.29 -19.52
CA THR A 86 -22.07 25.32 -20.35
C THR A 86 -22.31 26.68 -19.68
N PRO A 87 -21.26 27.37 -19.21
CA PRO A 87 -21.45 28.62 -18.51
C PRO A 87 -21.79 29.76 -19.47
N LYS A 88 -22.57 30.73 -19.00
CA LYS A 88 -22.68 32.04 -19.63
C LYS A 88 -21.46 32.88 -19.25
N ILE A 89 -20.76 33.40 -20.24
CA ILE A 89 -19.53 34.19 -20.01
C ILE A 89 -19.92 35.67 -19.83
N ALA A 90 -19.63 36.23 -18.66
CA ALA A 90 -19.83 37.64 -18.34
C ALA A 90 -18.52 38.27 -17.86
N GLY A 91 -17.76 38.86 -18.79
CA GLY A 91 -16.44 39.42 -18.50
C GLY A 91 -15.43 38.34 -18.09
N ARG A 92 -15.02 38.32 -16.82
CA ARG A 92 -14.11 37.32 -16.23
C ARG A 92 -14.83 36.32 -15.31
N THR A 93 -16.15 36.23 -15.43
CA THR A 93 -16.98 35.36 -14.60
C THR A 93 -17.73 34.36 -15.47
N LEU A 94 -17.70 33.11 -15.05
CA LEU A 94 -18.51 32.02 -15.59
C LEU A 94 -19.77 31.92 -14.74
N GLU A 95 -20.92 32.18 -15.33
CA GLU A 95 -22.24 32.13 -14.70
C GLU A 95 -22.92 30.81 -15.04
N LEU A 96 -23.36 30.06 -14.02
CA LEU A 96 -24.05 28.78 -14.18
C LEU A 96 -25.40 28.84 -13.46
N GLU A 97 -26.47 28.53 -14.18
CA GLU A 97 -27.82 28.41 -13.64
C GLU A 97 -28.20 26.93 -13.54
N GLN A 98 -28.69 26.51 -12.37
CA GLN A 98 -29.06 25.12 -12.10
C GLN A 98 -30.12 25.04 -11.00
N SER A 99 -30.85 23.93 -10.91
CA SER A 99 -31.74 23.62 -9.79
C SER A 99 -31.15 22.55 -8.88
N PHE A 100 -31.38 22.69 -7.57
CA PHE A 100 -31.08 21.58 -6.65
C PHE A 100 -32.02 20.40 -6.91
N PRO A 101 -31.58 19.14 -6.71
CA PRO A 101 -32.47 17.99 -6.75
C PRO A 101 -33.65 18.18 -5.79
N ALA A 102 -34.85 17.77 -6.20
CA ALA A 102 -36.06 17.91 -5.40
C ALA A 102 -36.07 17.03 -4.14
N ASP A 103 -35.24 15.97 -4.14
CA ASP A 103 -35.04 15.02 -3.04
C ASP A 103 -33.82 15.36 -2.17
N MET A 104 -33.22 16.55 -2.35
CA MET A 104 -32.09 16.98 -1.56
C MET A 104 -32.48 17.12 -0.08
N ILE A 105 -31.74 16.42 0.78
CA ILE A 105 -32.00 16.40 2.23
C ILE A 105 -31.66 17.77 2.83
N PRO A 106 -32.44 18.29 3.80
CA PRO A 106 -32.03 19.50 4.52
C PRO A 106 -30.70 19.33 5.27
N GLY A 107 -29.85 20.35 5.22
CA GLY A 107 -28.51 20.35 5.83
C GLY A 107 -27.61 21.47 5.30
N PHE A 108 -26.34 21.45 5.70
CA PHE A 108 -25.33 22.36 5.16
C PHE A 108 -24.52 21.66 4.07
N TYR A 109 -24.40 22.34 2.93
CA TYR A 109 -23.70 21.86 1.76
C TYR A 109 -22.59 22.83 1.41
N GLY A 110 -21.52 22.34 0.80
CA GLY A 110 -20.41 23.17 0.39
C GLY A 110 -19.78 22.75 -0.91
N VAL A 111 -19.18 23.74 -1.56
CA VAL A 111 -18.37 23.59 -2.77
C VAL A 111 -16.97 24.10 -2.46
N GLN A 112 -15.96 23.31 -2.83
CA GLN A 112 -14.54 23.65 -2.65
C GLN A 112 -13.74 23.54 -3.95
N ARG A 113 -14.30 22.83 -4.94
CA ARG A 113 -13.63 22.55 -6.20
C ARG A 113 -14.64 22.62 -7.35
N ALA A 114 -14.18 23.07 -8.50
CA ALA A 114 -14.86 22.89 -9.78
C ALA A 114 -13.91 22.26 -10.80
N THR A 115 -14.45 21.64 -11.84
CA THR A 115 -13.68 21.13 -12.99
C THR A 115 -14.10 21.92 -14.22
N ILE A 116 -13.16 22.60 -14.87
CA ILE A 116 -13.40 23.40 -16.07
C ILE A 116 -12.89 22.60 -17.28
N SER A 117 -13.77 22.27 -18.21
CA SER A 117 -13.38 21.69 -19.50
C SER A 117 -13.11 22.81 -20.50
N VAL A 118 -11.91 22.86 -21.07
CA VAL A 118 -11.50 23.85 -22.08
C VAL A 118 -11.17 23.16 -23.41
N ILE A 119 -11.51 23.83 -24.52
CA ILE A 119 -11.17 23.40 -25.87
C ILE A 119 -9.76 23.91 -26.18
N PRO A 120 -8.81 23.03 -26.53
CA PRO A 120 -7.47 23.46 -26.94
C PRO A 120 -7.53 24.39 -28.16
N LEU A 121 -6.56 25.31 -28.28
CA LEU A 121 -6.45 26.18 -29.47
C LEU A 121 -6.07 25.44 -30.75
N ASP A 122 -5.53 24.23 -30.63
CA ASP A 122 -5.11 23.42 -31.76
C ASP A 122 -6.25 22.49 -32.21
N ASP A 123 -6.59 22.52 -33.50
CA ASP A 123 -7.77 21.91 -34.18
C ASP A 123 -7.91 20.36 -34.06
N GLY A 124 -7.16 19.71 -33.17
CA GLY A 124 -7.23 18.26 -32.94
C GLY A 124 -7.00 17.81 -31.49
N GLY A 125 -6.91 18.74 -30.54
CA GLY A 125 -6.68 18.39 -29.13
C GLY A 125 -7.95 17.87 -28.44
N SER A 126 -7.82 16.85 -27.59
CA SER A 126 -8.89 16.42 -26.67
C SER A 126 -9.18 17.51 -25.64
N ASP A 127 -10.45 17.64 -25.22
CA ASP A 127 -10.86 18.54 -24.13
C ASP A 127 -9.91 18.41 -22.92
N GLN A 128 -9.40 19.54 -22.43
CA GLN A 128 -8.58 19.57 -21.21
C GLN A 128 -9.47 19.85 -20.00
N ASN A 129 -9.38 19.02 -18.96
CA ASN A 129 -10.10 19.22 -17.70
C ASN A 129 -9.17 19.83 -16.65
N ILE A 130 -9.48 21.04 -16.23
CA ILE A 130 -8.72 21.81 -15.24
C ILE A 130 -9.48 21.78 -13.93
N ALA A 131 -8.96 21.07 -12.93
CA ALA A 131 -9.49 21.13 -11.57
C ALA A 131 -9.07 22.45 -10.91
N VAL A 132 -10.02 23.21 -10.39
CA VAL A 132 -9.79 24.50 -9.74
C VAL A 132 -10.32 24.47 -8.32
N GLU A 133 -9.51 24.92 -7.38
CA GLU A 133 -9.86 25.00 -5.96
C GLU A 133 -10.06 26.46 -5.54
N PHE A 134 -10.95 26.66 -4.57
CA PHE A 134 -11.26 27.98 -4.02
C PHE A 134 -11.65 27.87 -2.54
N SER A 135 -11.74 29.02 -1.86
CA SER A 135 -12.23 29.04 -0.48
C SER A 135 -13.62 28.40 -0.41
N PRO A 136 -13.88 27.49 0.55
CA PRO A 136 -15.15 26.79 0.64
C PRO A 136 -16.32 27.76 0.69
N VAL A 137 -17.32 27.55 -0.16
CA VAL A 137 -18.60 28.26 -0.08
C VAL A 137 -19.63 27.31 0.46
N THR A 138 -20.26 27.69 1.56
CA THR A 138 -21.28 26.88 2.24
C THR A 138 -22.65 27.51 2.12
N ILE A 139 -23.64 26.65 1.93
CA ILE A 139 -25.05 26.99 1.83
C ILE A 139 -25.86 26.10 2.76
N GLN A 140 -27.05 26.57 3.10
CA GLN A 140 -28.07 25.78 3.77
C GLN A 140 -29.11 25.31 2.75
N VAL A 141 -29.38 24.01 2.69
CA VAL A 141 -30.61 23.49 2.09
C VAL A 141 -31.59 23.22 3.22
N ARG A 142 -32.80 23.76 3.11
CA ARG A 142 -33.80 23.75 4.17
C ARG A 142 -35.16 23.29 3.66
N THR A 143 -36.04 22.95 4.58
CA THR A 143 -37.46 22.76 4.24
C THR A 143 -38.14 24.12 4.02
N SER A 144 -39.27 24.11 3.31
CA SER A 144 -40.04 25.35 3.06
C SER A 144 -40.54 26.03 4.33
N ALA A 145 -40.71 25.28 5.43
CA ALA A 145 -41.15 25.79 6.73
C ALA A 145 -40.02 26.37 7.59
N GLN A 146 -38.76 26.07 7.27
CA GLN A 146 -37.61 26.55 8.04
C GLN A 146 -37.22 27.98 7.65
N VAL A 147 -36.91 28.79 8.67
CA VAL A 147 -36.35 30.14 8.48
C VAL A 147 -34.88 29.99 8.03
N PRO A 148 -34.41 30.75 7.03
CA PRO A 148 -33.01 30.76 6.63
C PRO A 148 -32.07 31.09 7.79
N ASP A 149 -31.02 30.28 7.96
CA ASP A 149 -29.93 30.61 8.88
C ASP A 149 -29.10 31.76 8.32
N THR A 150 -28.65 32.65 9.20
CA THR A 150 -27.71 33.71 8.82
C THR A 150 -26.34 33.12 8.43
N PRO A 151 -25.56 33.75 7.53
CA PRO A 151 -24.22 33.28 7.19
C PRO A 151 -23.32 33.03 8.40
N GLN A 152 -23.41 33.87 9.44
CA GLN A 152 -22.64 33.73 10.68
C GLN A 152 -23.00 32.47 11.47
N LEU A 153 -24.27 32.06 11.43
CA LEU A 153 -24.73 30.83 12.07
C LEU A 153 -24.25 29.61 11.28
N ILE A 154 -24.34 29.64 9.95
CA ILE A 154 -23.80 28.60 9.07
C ILE A 154 -22.30 28.43 9.34
N ASP A 155 -21.53 29.51 9.32
CA ASP A 155 -20.08 29.49 9.59
C ASP A 155 -19.76 28.89 10.96
N LYS A 156 -20.54 29.24 11.99
CA LYS A 156 -20.39 28.71 13.34
C LYS A 156 -20.64 27.20 13.41
N GLU A 157 -21.69 26.71 12.77
CA GLU A 157 -22.02 25.28 12.74
C GLU A 157 -20.96 24.49 11.96
N ILE A 158 -20.53 25.00 10.81
CA ILE A 158 -19.45 24.41 10.02
C ILE A 158 -18.14 24.38 10.80
N ALA A 159 -17.80 25.45 11.53
CA ALA A 159 -16.64 25.47 12.41
C ALA A 159 -16.74 24.45 13.54
N ALA A 160 -17.92 24.30 14.16
CA ALA A 160 -18.17 23.31 15.20
C ALA A 160 -17.99 21.88 14.68
N ILE A 161 -18.43 21.60 13.45
CA ILE A 161 -18.24 20.31 12.81
C ILE A 161 -16.78 20.09 12.43
N GLY A 162 -16.09 21.12 11.94
CA GLY A 162 -14.65 21.11 11.72
C GLY A 162 -13.86 20.74 12.98
N LEU A 163 -14.26 21.26 14.14
CA LEU A 163 -13.67 20.88 15.44
C LEU A 163 -13.94 19.41 15.79
N ARG A 164 -15.17 18.91 15.60
CA ARG A 164 -15.51 17.49 15.83
C ARG A 164 -14.74 16.55 14.91
N ARG A 165 -14.60 16.94 13.65
CA ARG A 165 -13.80 16.23 12.64
C ARG A 165 -12.32 16.17 13.01
N ALA A 166 -11.75 17.29 13.46
CA ALA A 166 -10.39 17.34 13.96
C ALA A 166 -10.21 16.46 15.20
N ALA A 167 -11.19 16.45 16.12
CA ALA A 167 -11.17 15.57 17.28
C ALA A 167 -11.26 14.09 16.89
N LEU A 168 -12.07 13.74 15.89
CA LEU A 168 -12.17 12.37 15.37
C LEU A 168 -10.82 11.90 14.79
N ALA A 169 -10.17 12.73 13.98
CA ALA A 169 -8.86 12.43 13.39
C ALA A 169 -7.72 12.36 14.43
N ARG A 170 -7.89 12.98 15.60
CA ARG A 170 -6.94 12.98 16.72
C ARG A 170 -7.21 11.89 17.75
N LYS A 171 -8.15 10.98 17.50
CA LYS A 171 -8.39 9.90 18.46
C LYS A 171 -7.10 9.08 18.63
N PRO A 172 -6.62 8.86 19.85
CA PRO A 172 -5.36 8.17 20.08
C PRO A 172 -5.42 6.71 19.64
N HIS A 173 -4.35 6.25 18.99
CA HIS A 173 -4.09 4.84 18.70
C HIS A 173 -3.21 4.25 19.80
N PHE A 174 -3.77 3.39 20.65
CA PHE A 174 -3.00 2.69 21.68
C PHE A 174 -2.41 1.39 21.12
N VAL A 175 -1.08 1.29 21.11
CA VAL A 175 -0.35 0.11 20.64
C VAL A 175 -0.05 -0.80 21.82
N THR A 176 -0.63 -2.00 21.81
CA THR A 176 -0.42 -3.05 22.83
C THR A 176 1.08 -3.25 23.11
N PRO A 177 1.49 -3.33 24.40
CA PRO A 177 0.67 -3.48 25.61
C PRO A 177 0.17 -2.17 26.22
N VAL A 178 0.45 -1.01 25.63
CA VAL A 178 0.02 0.28 26.17
C VAL A 178 -1.50 0.39 26.08
N THR A 179 -2.15 0.60 27.22
CA THR A 179 -3.61 0.76 27.29
C THR A 179 -4.04 2.16 27.69
N LYS A 180 -3.12 2.94 28.28
CA LYS A 180 -3.35 4.31 28.72
C LYS A 180 -2.30 5.27 28.15
N PRO A 181 -2.63 6.57 27.98
CA PRO A 181 -1.69 7.56 27.46
C PRO A 181 -0.40 7.68 28.26
N GLU A 182 -0.49 7.47 29.57
CA GLU A 182 0.62 7.69 30.52
C GLU A 182 1.61 6.50 30.57
N GLU A 183 1.24 5.39 29.93
CA GLU A 183 2.02 4.15 29.87
C GLU A 183 2.97 4.12 28.65
N GLY A 184 2.91 5.11 27.75
CA GLY A 184 3.67 5.11 26.51
C GLY A 184 4.10 6.50 26.04
N SER A 185 4.97 6.52 25.02
CA SER A 185 5.37 7.72 24.30
C SER A 185 4.36 8.06 23.20
N ARG A 186 4.20 9.35 22.92
CA ARG A 186 3.29 9.86 21.87
C ARG A 186 4.05 10.16 20.60
N PHE A 187 3.55 9.63 19.48
CA PHE A 187 4.14 9.75 18.16
C PHE A 187 3.14 10.31 17.14
N LEU A 188 3.66 11.13 16.22
CA LEU A 188 3.05 11.48 14.95
C LEU A 188 3.66 10.56 13.90
N VAL A 189 2.83 9.83 13.15
CA VAL A 189 3.30 8.94 12.08
C VAL A 189 2.67 9.35 10.75
N GLN A 190 3.50 9.51 9.73
CA GLN A 190 3.09 9.84 8.37
C GLN A 190 3.57 8.76 7.40
N VAL A 191 2.65 8.20 6.62
CA VAL A 191 2.92 7.18 5.62
C VAL A 191 2.64 7.76 4.24
N PHE A 192 3.69 7.99 3.46
CA PHE A 192 3.60 8.48 2.08
C PHE A 192 3.45 7.31 1.13
N ALA A 193 2.44 7.38 0.26
CA ALA A 193 2.07 6.29 -0.62
C ALA A 193 1.77 6.76 -2.04
N VAL A 194 1.98 5.86 -3.00
CA VAL A 194 1.76 6.07 -4.43
C VAL A 194 0.80 5.02 -5.00
N GLY A 195 0.11 5.36 -6.08
CA GLY A 195 -0.73 4.43 -6.82
C GLY A 195 -2.19 4.42 -6.37
N CYS A 196 -2.67 5.51 -5.75
CA CYS A 196 -4.10 5.75 -5.53
C CYS A 196 -4.43 7.21 -5.78
N LEU A 197 -5.40 7.48 -6.66
CA LEU A 197 -5.91 8.83 -6.85
C LEU A 197 -6.97 9.13 -5.78
N ILE A 198 -6.56 9.90 -4.78
CA ILE A 198 -7.45 10.46 -3.76
C ILE A 198 -7.80 11.89 -4.20
N TYR A 199 -9.09 12.21 -4.35
CA TYR A 199 -9.49 13.54 -4.80
C TYR A 199 -9.70 14.55 -3.67
N ALA A 200 -9.98 14.07 -2.48
CA ALA A 200 -10.31 14.91 -1.33
C ALA A 200 -9.74 14.31 -0.05
N ARG A 201 -9.41 15.18 0.91
CA ARG A 201 -9.01 14.76 2.25
C ARG A 201 -10.09 13.88 2.88
N GLN A 202 -9.69 12.71 3.37
CA GLN A 202 -10.53 11.80 4.13
C GLN A 202 -10.16 11.89 5.61
N GLN A 203 -11.12 12.21 6.47
CA GLN A 203 -10.93 12.20 7.92
C GLN A 203 -11.59 10.94 8.49
N LEU A 204 -10.76 10.11 9.11
CA LEU A 204 -11.14 8.83 9.70
C LEU A 204 -10.86 8.91 11.20
N GLU A 205 -11.27 7.88 11.91
CA GLU A 205 -11.10 7.82 13.35
C GLU A 205 -9.63 7.51 13.68
N GLY A 206 -8.93 8.50 14.26
CA GLY A 206 -7.53 8.46 14.65
C GLY A 206 -6.50 8.75 13.54
N TYR A 207 -6.94 8.87 12.28
CA TYR A 207 -6.06 9.18 11.16
C TYR A 207 -6.76 9.96 10.03
N SER A 208 -5.96 10.55 9.15
CA SER A 208 -6.42 11.24 7.94
C SER A 208 -5.68 10.76 6.71
N ILE A 209 -6.34 10.73 5.56
CA ILE A 209 -5.73 10.50 4.24
C ILE A 209 -5.78 11.81 3.47
N LEU A 210 -4.64 12.33 3.04
CA LEU A 210 -4.54 13.59 2.33
C LEU A 210 -3.90 13.38 0.95
N PRO A 211 -4.55 13.83 -0.14
CA PRO A 211 -3.87 13.87 -1.43
C PRO A 211 -2.77 14.93 -1.42
N LEU A 212 -1.67 14.66 -2.14
CA LEU A 212 -0.58 15.63 -2.29
C LEU A 212 -0.65 16.42 -3.61
N GLY A 213 -1.62 16.10 -4.48
CA GLY A 213 -1.89 16.84 -5.72
C GLY A 213 -0.85 16.68 -6.83
N LEU A 214 0.27 15.99 -6.57
CA LEU A 214 1.35 15.76 -7.51
C LEU A 214 1.70 14.27 -7.56
N GLY A 215 2.03 13.79 -8.76
CA GLY A 215 2.65 12.48 -8.94
C GLY A 215 4.17 12.51 -8.88
N LEU A 216 4.79 11.37 -9.10
CA LEU A 216 6.25 11.27 -9.22
C LEU A 216 6.68 11.81 -10.58
N SER A 217 7.84 12.48 -10.62
CA SER A 217 8.46 12.92 -11.87
C SER A 217 9.20 11.76 -12.54
N HIS A 218 9.13 11.64 -13.87
CA HIS A 218 9.95 10.67 -14.62
C HIS A 218 11.30 11.26 -15.07
N ARG A 219 11.61 12.51 -14.70
CA ARG A 219 12.82 13.21 -15.15
C ARG A 219 14.10 12.42 -14.94
N ASN A 220 14.30 11.84 -13.76
CA ASN A 220 15.49 11.03 -13.49
C ASN A 220 15.58 9.81 -14.43
N MET A 221 14.44 9.18 -14.77
CA MET A 221 14.43 8.06 -15.72
C MET A 221 14.80 8.54 -17.14
N TRP A 222 14.28 9.69 -17.56
CA TRP A 222 14.61 10.32 -18.84
C TRP A 222 16.10 10.70 -18.92
N GLU A 223 16.66 11.28 -17.86
CA GLU A 223 18.08 11.64 -17.76
C GLU A 223 18.98 10.39 -17.88
N ILE A 224 18.62 9.29 -17.24
CA ILE A 224 19.36 8.02 -17.34
C ILE A 224 19.34 7.47 -18.78
N VAL A 225 18.17 7.48 -19.43
CA VAL A 225 18.03 6.99 -20.82
C VAL A 225 18.86 7.84 -21.78
N ASN A 226 18.79 9.17 -21.67
CA ASN A 226 19.56 10.06 -22.53
C ASN A 226 21.05 9.98 -22.26
N GLY A 227 21.48 9.86 -21.00
CA GLY A 227 22.88 9.62 -20.67
C GLY A 227 23.42 8.35 -21.34
N PHE A 228 22.62 7.27 -21.41
CA PHE A 228 22.99 6.06 -22.15
C PHE A 228 23.03 6.28 -23.67
N LEU A 229 22.02 6.93 -24.27
CA LEU A 229 21.99 7.20 -25.71
C LEU A 229 23.17 8.04 -26.17
N GLU A 230 23.49 9.09 -25.42
CA GLU A 230 24.64 9.96 -25.67
C GLU A 230 25.96 9.17 -25.59
N SER A 231 26.08 8.26 -24.60
CA SER A 231 27.27 7.40 -24.46
C SER A 231 27.46 6.43 -25.65
N GLU A 232 26.38 6.06 -26.32
CA GLU A 232 26.38 5.23 -27.53
C GLU A 232 26.44 6.08 -28.83
N GLY A 233 26.65 7.39 -28.73
CA GLY A 233 26.70 8.31 -29.87
C GLY A 233 25.37 8.51 -30.59
N ARG A 234 24.25 8.23 -29.92
CA ARG A 234 22.89 8.42 -30.44
C ARG A 234 22.33 9.78 -30.00
N GLU A 235 21.40 10.31 -30.78
CA GLU A 235 20.72 11.55 -30.43
C GLU A 235 19.83 11.36 -29.18
N PRO A 236 19.85 12.31 -28.23
CA PRO A 236 19.01 12.24 -27.04
C PRO A 236 17.54 12.48 -27.39
N ILE A 237 16.64 11.83 -26.64
CA ILE A 237 15.21 12.01 -26.75
C ILE A 237 14.82 13.34 -26.09
N ALA A 238 14.10 14.21 -26.78
CA ALA A 238 13.63 15.47 -26.20
C ALA A 238 12.72 15.23 -24.98
N PHE A 239 12.81 16.09 -23.95
CA PHE A 239 11.89 16.05 -22.82
C PHE A 239 10.54 16.60 -23.27
N VAL A 240 9.48 15.80 -23.16
CA VAL A 240 8.13 16.19 -23.56
C VAL A 240 7.28 16.39 -22.31
N ASP A 241 6.89 17.64 -22.04
CA ASP A 241 6.11 18.00 -20.83
C ASP A 241 4.78 17.24 -20.74
N GLN A 242 4.16 16.91 -21.88
CA GLN A 242 2.93 16.12 -21.90
C GLN A 242 3.14 14.69 -21.37
N THR A 243 4.30 14.09 -21.64
CA THR A 243 4.67 12.76 -21.11
C THR A 243 4.91 12.84 -19.61
N GLU A 244 5.58 13.89 -19.13
CA GLU A 244 5.75 14.15 -17.68
C GLU A 244 4.40 14.30 -16.98
N GLN A 245 3.50 15.11 -17.52
CA GLN A 245 2.17 15.29 -16.95
C GLN A 245 1.38 13.98 -16.93
N SER A 246 1.45 13.19 -18.01
CA SER A 246 0.80 11.88 -18.09
C SER A 246 1.38 10.88 -17.08
N PHE A 247 2.70 10.91 -16.87
CA PHE A 247 3.38 10.07 -15.88
C PHE A 247 3.06 10.49 -14.45
N MET A 248 3.06 11.79 -14.15
CA MET A 248 2.63 12.30 -12.85
C MET A 248 1.15 11.94 -12.58
N ALA A 249 0.28 12.03 -13.59
CA ALA A 249 -1.12 11.64 -13.46
C ALA A 249 -1.30 10.12 -13.21
N SER A 250 -0.40 9.28 -13.72
CA SER A 250 -0.41 7.82 -13.52
C SER A 250 0.26 7.37 -12.22
N THR A 251 0.92 8.29 -11.51
CA THR A 251 1.62 8.01 -10.24
C THR A 251 1.11 8.89 -9.07
N PRO A 252 -0.21 8.96 -8.82
CA PRO A 252 -0.76 9.86 -7.82
C PRO A 252 -0.26 9.52 -6.42
N ILE A 253 0.06 10.55 -5.64
CA ILE A 253 0.62 10.45 -4.29
C ILE A 253 -0.38 10.97 -3.25
N PHE A 254 -0.40 10.29 -2.10
CA PHE A 254 -1.13 10.72 -0.92
C PHE A 254 -0.33 10.39 0.36
N VAL A 255 -0.75 10.95 1.48
CA VAL A 255 -0.19 10.67 2.81
C VAL A 255 -1.28 10.24 3.77
N ILE A 256 -1.00 9.20 4.56
CA ILE A 256 -1.79 8.83 5.73
C ILE A 256 -1.12 9.44 6.95
N THR A 257 -1.83 10.26 7.72
CA THR A 257 -1.33 10.89 8.94
C THR A 257 -2.06 10.33 10.16
N TYR A 258 -1.30 9.77 11.09
CA TYR A 258 -1.74 9.38 12.42
C TYR A 258 -1.27 10.45 13.40
N GLU A 259 -2.18 11.33 13.85
CA GLU A 259 -1.81 12.48 14.68
C GLU A 259 -1.40 12.07 16.09
N GLU A 260 -1.90 10.94 16.61
CA GLU A 260 -1.65 10.54 17.99
C GLU A 260 -1.55 9.01 18.13
N VAL A 261 -0.33 8.48 18.02
CA VAL A 261 -0.01 7.08 18.30
C VAL A 261 0.67 6.97 19.65
N VAL A 262 0.12 6.19 20.57
CA VAL A 262 0.69 5.94 21.89
C VAL A 262 1.26 4.53 21.93
N ALA A 263 2.58 4.41 22.04
CA ALA A 263 3.29 3.14 22.00
C ALA A 263 4.45 3.12 23.01
N ALA A 264 4.95 1.92 23.33
CA ALA A 264 6.08 1.76 24.26
C ALA A 264 7.36 2.43 23.72
N ASP A 265 7.59 2.31 22.41
CA ASP A 265 8.75 2.83 21.70
C ASP A 265 8.40 3.13 20.24
N ILE A 266 9.41 3.59 19.50
CA ILE A 266 9.28 3.92 18.08
C ILE A 266 8.99 2.71 17.20
N ASP A 267 9.60 1.56 17.50
CA ASP A 267 9.49 0.36 16.67
C ASP A 267 8.06 -0.18 16.75
N ALA A 268 7.46 -0.19 17.94
CA ALA A 268 6.06 -0.55 18.15
C ALA A 268 5.10 0.42 17.42
N ALA A 269 5.34 1.73 17.49
CA ALA A 269 4.53 2.72 16.76
C ALA A 269 4.64 2.53 15.23
N SER A 270 5.87 2.32 14.75
CA SER A 270 6.19 2.07 13.35
C SER A 270 5.47 0.83 12.83
N ASP A 271 5.68 -0.31 13.49
CA ASP A 271 5.11 -1.61 13.10
C ASP A 271 3.58 -1.58 13.05
N TYR A 272 2.95 -0.92 14.04
CA TYR A 272 1.51 -0.73 14.06
C TYR A 272 1.04 0.06 12.84
N CYS A 273 1.63 1.23 12.58
CA CYS A 273 1.23 2.09 11.47
C CYS A 273 1.54 1.48 10.10
N ILE A 274 2.63 0.74 9.95
CA ILE A 274 2.95 -0.04 8.74
C ILE A 274 1.82 -1.04 8.48
N LYS A 275 1.52 -1.92 9.44
CA LYS A 275 0.47 -2.94 9.29
C LYS A 275 -0.90 -2.32 9.03
N HIS A 276 -1.27 -1.28 9.79
CA HIS A 276 -2.54 -0.60 9.63
C HIS A 276 -2.65 0.09 8.25
N SER A 277 -1.59 0.75 7.78
CA SER A 277 -1.55 1.35 6.43
C SER A 277 -1.66 0.30 5.33
N GLN A 278 -1.06 -0.89 5.50
CA GLN A 278 -1.19 -1.98 4.54
C GLN A 278 -2.63 -2.48 4.43
N HIS A 279 -3.39 -2.53 5.53
CA HIS A 279 -4.82 -2.83 5.49
C HIS A 279 -5.61 -1.76 4.73
N ILE A 280 -5.32 -0.47 4.97
CA ILE A 280 -5.91 0.64 4.22
C ILE A 280 -5.61 0.50 2.73
N PHE A 281 -4.35 0.20 2.35
CA PHE A 281 -3.98 -0.01 0.95
C PHE A 281 -4.73 -1.20 0.33
N SER A 282 -4.90 -2.29 1.08
CA SER A 282 -5.70 -3.43 0.61
C SER A 282 -7.14 -3.00 0.32
N ILE A 283 -7.78 -2.23 1.22
CA ILE A 283 -9.15 -1.72 1.04
C ILE A 283 -9.23 -0.80 -0.19
N LEU A 284 -8.31 0.15 -0.32
CA LEU A 284 -8.26 1.08 -1.45
C LEU A 284 -8.02 0.37 -2.79
N GLY A 285 -7.32 -0.77 -2.77
CA GLY A 285 -7.04 -1.58 -3.95
C GLY A 285 -8.22 -2.43 -4.43
N LEU A 286 -9.23 -2.68 -3.60
CA LEU A 286 -10.36 -3.59 -3.93
C LEU A 286 -11.09 -3.17 -5.20
N ASP A 287 -11.42 -1.88 -5.33
CA ASP A 287 -12.28 -1.40 -6.41
C ASP A 287 -11.51 -0.93 -7.66
N ARG A 288 -10.19 -0.77 -7.56
CA ARG A 288 -9.39 -0.04 -8.56
C ARG A 288 -8.33 -0.89 -9.27
N GLY A 289 -8.17 -2.16 -8.88
CA GLY A 289 -7.22 -3.09 -9.51
C GLY A 289 -5.73 -2.80 -9.23
N GLN A 290 -5.39 -1.64 -8.68
CA GLN A 290 -4.05 -1.27 -8.24
C GLN A 290 -4.03 -1.06 -6.72
N LYS A 291 -3.23 -1.86 -6.02
CA LYS A 291 -2.98 -1.69 -4.59
C LYS A 291 -1.93 -0.58 -4.38
N PRO A 292 -2.23 0.46 -3.57
CA PRO A 292 -1.25 1.50 -3.26
C PRO A 292 -0.06 0.93 -2.50
N ARG A 293 1.10 1.60 -2.58
CA ARG A 293 2.32 1.20 -1.88
C ARG A 293 2.93 2.39 -1.17
N ALA A 294 3.36 2.18 0.07
CA ALA A 294 4.14 3.18 0.78
C ALA A 294 5.54 3.28 0.16
N PHE A 295 6.06 4.50 0.04
CA PHE A 295 7.44 4.75 -0.39
C PHE A 295 8.25 5.53 0.66
N ALA A 296 7.59 6.12 1.66
CA ALA A 296 8.29 6.74 2.78
C ALA A 296 7.43 6.73 4.04
N TYR A 297 8.12 6.71 5.17
CA TYR A 297 7.54 6.85 6.49
C TYR A 297 8.29 7.90 7.27
N VAL A 298 7.56 8.72 8.02
CA VAL A 298 8.11 9.76 8.89
C VAL A 298 7.46 9.62 10.26
N ILE A 299 8.28 9.50 11.30
CA ILE A 299 7.83 9.37 12.69
C ILE A 299 8.45 10.50 13.50
N GLY A 300 7.62 11.29 14.17
CA GLY A 300 8.07 12.29 15.14
C GLY A 300 7.53 11.96 16.52
N GLN A 301 8.35 12.09 17.57
CA GLN A 301 7.89 11.96 18.96
C GLN A 301 7.53 13.34 19.52
N TYR A 302 6.39 13.48 20.20
CA TYR A 302 5.90 14.81 20.61
C TYR A 302 6.76 15.50 21.67
N ASP A 303 7.32 14.72 22.60
CA ASP A 303 8.01 15.24 23.78
C ASP A 303 9.53 15.39 23.56
N THR A 304 10.02 15.01 22.39
CA THR A 304 11.43 15.09 22.02
C THR A 304 11.57 15.76 20.65
N PRO A 305 12.74 16.32 20.29
CA PRO A 305 12.97 16.82 18.93
C PRO A 305 13.26 15.69 17.94
N ASN A 306 13.04 14.43 18.33
CA ASN A 306 13.46 13.28 17.54
C ASN A 306 12.50 13.09 16.36
N LEU A 307 13.10 12.98 15.17
CA LEU A 307 12.43 12.72 13.92
C LEU A 307 13.16 11.59 13.23
N TRP A 308 12.43 10.53 12.91
CA TRP A 308 12.91 9.39 12.16
C TRP A 308 12.21 9.35 10.82
N HIS A 309 12.94 8.91 9.81
CA HIS A 309 12.37 8.70 8.49
C HIS A 309 13.08 7.52 7.84
N TRP A 310 12.36 6.79 7.00
CA TRP A 310 12.96 5.85 6.08
C TRP A 310 12.14 5.82 4.81
N PHE A 311 12.81 5.52 3.71
CA PHE A 311 12.15 5.32 2.44
C PHE A 311 11.93 3.83 2.20
N ALA A 312 10.69 3.45 1.98
CA ALA A 312 10.29 2.12 1.55
C ALA A 312 10.31 2.06 0.03
N PHE A 313 11.49 2.28 -0.56
CA PHE A 313 11.68 1.82 -1.93
C PHE A 313 11.69 0.30 -1.92
N PRO A 314 11.27 -0.38 -2.99
CA PRO A 314 11.79 -1.72 -3.27
C PRO A 314 13.30 -1.54 -3.48
N GLY A 315 14.04 -1.41 -2.39
CA GLY A 315 15.48 -1.32 -2.41
C GLY A 315 15.96 -2.53 -3.18
N TYR A 316 17.02 -2.38 -3.95
CA TYR A 316 17.63 -3.46 -4.69
C TYR A 316 17.81 -4.71 -3.81
N GLN A 317 17.02 -5.76 -4.04
CA GLN A 317 16.96 -6.96 -3.19
C GLN A 317 17.99 -8.03 -3.58
N GLY A 318 18.99 -7.68 -4.39
CA GLY A 318 20.15 -8.55 -4.60
C GLY A 318 20.05 -9.50 -5.79
N ASN A 319 20.07 -8.93 -6.99
CA ASN A 319 20.76 -9.53 -8.12
C ASN A 319 22.01 -8.70 -8.42
N LEU A 320 22.93 -8.62 -7.45
CA LEU A 320 24.28 -8.11 -7.73
C LEU A 320 24.90 -9.11 -8.69
N LEU A 321 24.70 -8.83 -9.98
CA LEU A 321 25.40 -9.42 -11.11
C LEU A 321 26.82 -8.83 -11.13
N SER A 322 27.46 -8.78 -9.97
CA SER A 322 28.90 -8.63 -9.84
C SER A 322 29.47 -10.03 -9.94
N ASP A 323 29.26 -10.66 -11.09
CA ASP A 323 30.30 -11.57 -11.50
C ASP A 323 31.50 -10.64 -11.77
N PHE A 324 32.64 -10.86 -11.10
CA PHE A 324 33.90 -10.21 -11.48
C PHE A 324 34.21 -10.44 -12.98
N ASN A 325 33.50 -11.37 -13.62
CA ASN A 325 33.50 -11.68 -15.04
C ASN A 325 32.11 -11.43 -15.70
N PRO A 326 31.89 -10.32 -16.43
CA PRO A 326 30.62 -10.01 -17.08
C PRO A 326 30.14 -11.07 -18.09
N VAL A 327 31.03 -11.98 -18.53
CA VAL A 327 30.72 -13.06 -19.47
C VAL A 327 29.80 -14.13 -18.84
N GLU A 328 29.85 -14.34 -17.52
CA GLU A 328 29.05 -15.38 -16.86
C GLU A 328 27.55 -15.10 -16.92
N THR A 329 27.16 -13.84 -16.66
CA THR A 329 25.77 -13.39 -16.79
C THR A 329 25.29 -13.47 -18.23
N SER A 330 26.08 -13.00 -19.21
CA SER A 330 25.73 -13.09 -20.64
C SER A 330 25.56 -14.54 -21.08
N ASN A 331 26.51 -15.42 -20.73
CA ASN A 331 26.41 -16.86 -21.02
C ASN A 331 25.16 -17.49 -20.39
N ARG A 332 24.78 -17.06 -19.18
CA ARG A 332 23.57 -17.53 -18.51
C ARG A 332 22.31 -17.09 -19.27
N ILE A 333 22.25 -15.83 -19.72
CA ILE A 333 21.12 -15.33 -20.53
C ILE A 333 21.03 -16.10 -21.84
N GLU A 334 22.13 -16.18 -22.61
CA GLU A 334 22.18 -16.89 -23.90
C GLU A 334 21.81 -18.37 -23.77
N ARG A 335 22.18 -19.01 -22.65
CA ARG A 335 21.83 -20.41 -22.37
C ARG A 335 20.36 -20.61 -21.98
N LEU A 336 19.80 -19.71 -21.17
CA LEU A 336 18.47 -19.90 -20.57
C LEU A 336 17.34 -19.30 -21.40
N LEU A 337 17.57 -18.19 -22.10
CA LEU A 337 16.51 -17.49 -22.84
C LEU A 337 15.83 -18.39 -23.89
N PRO A 338 16.56 -19.14 -24.75
CA PRO A 338 15.90 -20.04 -25.71
C PRO A 338 15.05 -21.12 -25.05
N ARG A 339 15.43 -21.59 -23.84
CA ARG A 339 14.65 -22.57 -23.07
C ARG A 339 13.34 -21.97 -22.55
N LEU A 340 13.39 -20.74 -22.04
CA LEU A 340 12.20 -20.01 -21.58
C LEU A 340 11.27 -19.61 -22.72
N GLU A 341 11.83 -19.36 -23.91
CA GLU A 341 11.04 -19.11 -25.12
C GLU A 341 10.34 -20.38 -25.61
N ALA A 342 11.03 -21.52 -25.60
CA ALA A 342 10.51 -22.80 -26.07
C ALA A 342 9.54 -23.49 -25.10
N ASN A 343 9.69 -23.31 -23.78
CA ASN A 343 8.88 -24.00 -22.77
C ASN A 343 8.04 -23.03 -21.92
N PRO A 344 6.70 -22.95 -22.14
CA PRO A 344 5.80 -22.14 -21.34
C PRO A 344 5.81 -22.49 -19.84
N PHE A 345 6.03 -23.76 -19.49
CA PHE A 345 6.11 -24.19 -18.09
C PHE A 345 7.37 -23.63 -17.41
N SER A 346 8.54 -23.72 -18.05
CA SER A 346 9.78 -23.12 -17.55
C SER A 346 9.63 -21.60 -17.36
N ARG A 347 8.95 -20.92 -18.28
CA ARG A 347 8.63 -19.49 -18.15
C ARG A 347 7.74 -19.20 -16.94
N LEU A 348 6.69 -20.00 -16.74
CA LEU A 348 5.78 -19.87 -15.61
C LEU A 348 6.51 -20.04 -14.27
N ILE A 349 7.32 -21.07 -14.11
CA ILE A 349 8.03 -21.33 -12.83
C ILE A 349 9.09 -20.27 -12.55
N VAL A 350 9.83 -19.79 -13.56
CA VAL A 350 10.82 -18.70 -13.37
C VAL A 350 10.13 -17.40 -13.00
N SER A 351 9.02 -17.04 -13.67
CA SER A 351 8.25 -15.84 -13.32
C SER A 351 7.71 -15.93 -11.90
N THR A 352 7.10 -17.08 -11.54
CA THR A 352 6.50 -17.29 -10.23
C THR A 352 7.56 -17.26 -9.11
N TYR A 353 8.74 -17.82 -9.37
CA TYR A 353 9.89 -17.73 -8.47
C TYR A 353 10.39 -16.29 -8.32
N GLY A 354 10.48 -15.54 -9.42
CA GLY A 354 10.80 -14.11 -9.38
C GLY A 354 9.85 -13.32 -8.48
N ASP A 355 8.54 -13.52 -8.67
CA ASP A 355 7.50 -12.89 -7.83
C ASP A 355 7.62 -13.31 -6.37
N ALA A 356 7.91 -14.59 -6.09
CA ALA A 356 8.12 -15.09 -4.73
C ALA A 356 9.33 -14.42 -4.05
N THR A 357 10.42 -14.19 -4.78
CA THR A 357 11.60 -13.50 -4.23
C THR A 357 11.39 -12.00 -3.97
N GLY A 358 10.42 -11.38 -4.64
CA GLY A 358 10.06 -9.97 -4.45
C GLY A 358 9.01 -9.72 -3.36
N GLU A 359 8.39 -10.77 -2.82
CA GLU A 359 7.37 -10.65 -1.77
C GLU A 359 8.00 -10.37 -0.40
N GLN A 360 7.50 -9.33 0.28
CA GLN A 360 8.08 -8.84 1.53
C GLN A 360 7.36 -9.37 2.77
N GLU A 361 6.06 -9.67 2.65
CA GLU A 361 5.30 -10.23 3.76
C GLU A 361 5.65 -11.72 3.91
N TYR A 362 6.10 -12.13 5.11
CA TYR A 362 6.62 -13.46 5.39
C TYR A 362 5.65 -14.57 4.95
N GLY A 363 4.37 -14.43 5.29
CA GLY A 363 3.34 -15.41 4.96
C GLY A 363 3.13 -15.55 3.46
N PHE A 364 2.93 -14.44 2.76
CA PHE A 364 2.74 -14.43 1.32
C PHE A 364 3.98 -14.89 0.56
N ALA A 365 5.18 -14.59 1.05
CA ALA A 365 6.42 -15.10 0.47
C ALA A 365 6.46 -16.62 0.57
N LEU A 366 6.14 -17.19 1.74
CA LEU A 366 6.06 -18.63 1.95
C LEU A 366 4.98 -19.26 1.05
N LEU A 367 3.79 -18.66 0.95
CA LEU A 367 2.71 -19.10 0.07
C LEU A 367 3.16 -19.14 -1.40
N ARG A 368 3.89 -18.12 -1.87
CA ARG A 368 4.40 -18.05 -3.25
C ARG A 368 5.52 -19.05 -3.52
N PHE A 369 6.49 -19.21 -2.60
CA PHE A 369 7.53 -20.24 -2.74
C PHE A 369 6.93 -21.65 -2.69
N TRP A 370 5.90 -21.86 -1.86
CA TRP A 370 5.14 -23.10 -1.88
C TRP A 370 4.46 -23.32 -3.24
N ALA A 371 3.87 -22.30 -3.85
CA ALA A 371 3.25 -22.41 -5.17
C ALA A 371 4.27 -22.82 -6.25
N VAL A 372 5.51 -22.31 -6.20
CA VAL A 372 6.60 -22.76 -7.10
C VAL A 372 6.85 -24.26 -6.92
N MET A 373 7.04 -24.71 -5.68
CA MET A 373 7.29 -26.13 -5.39
C MET A 373 6.10 -27.02 -5.75
N GLU A 374 4.88 -26.54 -5.54
CA GLU A 374 3.65 -27.22 -5.91
C GLU A 374 3.61 -27.41 -7.42
N LEU A 375 3.76 -26.34 -8.23
CA LEU A 375 3.75 -26.43 -9.69
C LEU A 375 4.77 -27.43 -10.24
N ILE A 376 6.00 -27.39 -9.72
CA ILE A 376 7.06 -28.32 -10.13
C ILE A 376 6.72 -29.75 -9.74
N ALA A 377 6.30 -29.98 -8.49
CA ALA A 377 5.93 -31.31 -8.02
C ALA A 377 4.71 -31.88 -8.77
N GLU A 378 3.73 -31.05 -9.14
CA GLU A 378 2.59 -31.47 -9.96
C GLU A 378 3.01 -31.89 -11.37
N HIS A 379 4.05 -31.27 -11.91
CA HIS A 379 4.59 -31.59 -13.23
C HIS A 379 5.45 -32.87 -13.23
N THR A 380 6.21 -33.09 -12.16
CA THR A 380 7.26 -34.13 -12.11
C THR A 380 6.83 -35.39 -11.37
N VAL A 381 5.97 -35.30 -10.35
CA VAL A 381 5.60 -36.43 -9.49
C VAL A 381 4.23 -36.99 -9.89
N ALA A 382 4.20 -38.28 -10.24
CA ALA A 382 2.97 -38.98 -10.58
C ALA A 382 1.98 -39.02 -9.39
N ILE A 383 0.69 -38.90 -9.69
CA ILE A 383 -0.40 -38.91 -8.70
C ILE A 383 -0.68 -40.35 -8.23
N GLY A 384 -0.98 -40.52 -6.94
CA GLY A 384 -1.45 -41.78 -6.34
C GLY A 384 -0.36 -42.75 -5.87
N ALA A 385 0.93 -42.41 -6.01
CA ALA A 385 2.02 -43.19 -5.46
C ALA A 385 2.05 -43.11 -3.92
N ALA A 386 2.47 -44.19 -3.25
CA ALA A 386 2.63 -44.19 -1.80
C ALA A 386 3.82 -43.30 -1.38
N VAL A 387 3.63 -42.53 -0.32
CA VAL A 387 4.65 -41.64 0.24
C VAL A 387 5.45 -42.39 1.31
N THR A 388 6.78 -42.34 1.22
CA THR A 388 7.67 -43.11 2.11
C THR A 388 8.74 -42.24 2.78
N ASN A 389 9.14 -42.63 3.98
CA ASN A 389 10.33 -42.07 4.62
C ASN A 389 11.60 -42.41 3.81
N PRO A 390 12.73 -41.73 4.05
CA PRO A 390 14.00 -42.05 3.38
C PRO A 390 14.45 -43.52 3.53
N ASP A 391 14.06 -44.18 4.62
CA ASP A 391 14.33 -45.60 4.89
C ASP A 391 13.35 -46.57 4.17
N GLY A 392 12.41 -46.04 3.39
CA GLY A 392 11.38 -46.79 2.67
C GLY A 392 10.15 -47.16 3.51
N SER A 393 10.11 -46.81 4.80
CA SER A 393 8.94 -47.07 5.64
C SER A 393 7.75 -46.18 5.23
N PRO A 394 6.50 -46.68 5.27
CA PRO A 394 5.35 -45.91 4.83
C PRO A 394 5.06 -44.76 5.79
N ILE A 395 4.79 -43.57 5.24
CA ILE A 395 4.26 -42.46 6.02
C ILE A 395 2.75 -42.65 6.12
N LEU A 396 2.22 -42.63 7.35
CA LEU A 396 0.80 -42.84 7.61
C LEU A 396 0.09 -41.51 7.90
N ASN A 397 -1.13 -41.36 7.38
CA ASN A 397 -2.00 -40.25 7.71
C ASN A 397 -2.62 -40.42 9.11
N ALA A 398 -3.40 -39.41 9.55
CA ALA A 398 -4.05 -39.42 10.86
C ALA A 398 -5.04 -40.61 11.08
N LYS A 399 -5.47 -41.28 10.00
CA LYS A 399 -6.35 -42.45 10.05
C LYS A 399 -5.57 -43.78 10.02
N GLY A 400 -4.23 -43.73 10.01
CA GLY A 400 -3.38 -44.92 9.92
C GLY A 400 -3.24 -45.51 8.52
N ASN A 401 -3.79 -44.86 7.49
CA ASN A 401 -3.62 -45.31 6.10
C ASN A 401 -2.35 -44.69 5.49
N PRO A 402 -1.69 -45.34 4.52
CA PRO A 402 -0.57 -44.75 3.80
C PRO A 402 -0.94 -43.40 3.18
N GLU A 403 -0.09 -42.40 3.37
CA GLU A 403 -0.15 -41.15 2.60
C GLU A 403 0.22 -41.42 1.15
N THR A 404 -0.33 -40.59 0.26
CA THR A 404 -0.08 -40.71 -1.18
C THR A 404 0.20 -39.36 -1.81
N THR A 405 0.79 -39.40 -3.00
CA THR A 405 0.98 -38.24 -3.88
C THR A 405 -0.34 -37.73 -4.49
N SER A 406 -1.49 -38.22 -4.03
CA SER A 406 -2.77 -37.55 -4.30
C SER A 406 -2.91 -36.24 -3.52
N SER A 407 -2.18 -36.09 -2.41
CA SER A 407 -2.13 -34.83 -1.66
C SER A 407 -1.06 -33.89 -2.21
N LYS A 408 -1.31 -32.58 -2.15
CA LYS A 408 -0.36 -31.54 -2.61
C LYS A 408 0.96 -31.58 -1.84
N HIS A 409 0.89 -31.70 -0.52
CA HIS A 409 2.09 -31.79 0.33
C HIS A 409 2.81 -33.13 0.14
N GLY A 410 2.10 -34.23 -0.18
CA GLY A 410 2.70 -35.51 -0.54
C GLY A 410 3.56 -35.41 -1.80
N ARG A 411 3.04 -34.75 -2.86
CA ARG A 411 3.83 -34.50 -4.08
C ARG A 411 5.05 -33.62 -3.83
N VAL A 412 4.89 -32.52 -3.10
CA VAL A 412 6.01 -31.64 -2.77
C VAL A 412 7.07 -32.38 -1.96
N TYR A 413 6.66 -33.19 -0.97
CA TYR A 413 7.56 -34.02 -0.20
C TYR A 413 8.35 -35.00 -1.09
N GLU A 414 7.66 -35.77 -1.94
CA GLU A 414 8.32 -36.76 -2.82
C GLU A 414 9.26 -36.09 -3.81
N TYR A 415 8.88 -34.92 -4.36
CA TYR A 415 9.79 -34.14 -5.18
C TYR A 415 11.05 -33.76 -4.41
N ILE A 416 10.92 -33.16 -3.23
CA ILE A 416 12.07 -32.76 -2.39
C ILE A 416 12.94 -33.97 -2.01
N LEU A 417 12.32 -35.08 -1.61
CA LEU A 417 13.00 -36.32 -1.26
C LEU A 417 13.83 -36.85 -2.43
N SER A 418 13.25 -36.89 -3.63
CA SER A 418 13.92 -37.33 -4.86
C SER A 418 15.14 -36.48 -5.21
N THR A 419 15.24 -35.25 -4.69
CA THR A 419 16.41 -34.41 -4.93
C THR A 419 17.64 -34.83 -4.14
N GLY A 420 17.47 -35.48 -2.99
CA GLY A 420 18.53 -35.77 -2.02
C GLY A 420 19.12 -34.54 -1.33
N LEU A 421 18.61 -33.33 -1.58
CA LEU A 421 19.20 -32.05 -1.13
C LEU A 421 18.26 -31.27 -0.21
N TYR A 422 17.82 -31.91 0.87
CA TYR A 422 16.80 -31.38 1.78
C TYR A 422 17.29 -31.14 3.21
N SER A 423 18.60 -31.29 3.44
CA SER A 423 19.19 -31.07 4.76
C SER A 423 19.22 -29.57 5.10
N SER A 424 18.75 -29.22 6.28
CA SER A 424 18.82 -27.84 6.80
C SER A 424 19.22 -27.87 8.28
N THR A 425 19.97 -26.86 8.73
CA THR A 425 20.40 -26.73 10.12
C THR A 425 20.03 -25.37 10.68
N GLY A 426 19.71 -25.35 11.97
CA GLY A 426 19.53 -24.14 12.75
C GLY A 426 19.97 -24.36 14.19
N TYR A 427 19.95 -23.30 14.99
CA TYR A 427 20.37 -23.36 16.38
C TYR A 427 19.32 -22.66 17.25
N TYR A 428 19.11 -23.08 18.48
CA TYR A 428 18.30 -22.28 19.41
C TYR A 428 18.77 -22.49 20.83
N THR A 429 18.47 -21.56 21.72
CA THR A 429 18.81 -21.70 23.14
C THR A 429 17.58 -22.10 23.92
N GLU A 430 17.67 -23.18 24.70
CA GLU A 430 16.61 -23.66 25.59
C GLU A 430 17.21 -23.94 26.97
N ALA A 431 16.66 -23.29 28.01
CA ALA A 431 17.18 -23.35 29.37
C ALA A 431 18.70 -23.07 29.48
N GLY A 432 19.21 -22.13 28.65
CA GLY A 432 20.63 -21.76 28.63
C GLY A 432 21.55 -22.72 27.85
N VAL A 433 21.01 -23.77 27.24
CA VAL A 433 21.78 -24.71 26.40
C VAL A 433 21.50 -24.43 24.93
N GLN A 434 22.56 -24.21 24.15
CA GLN A 434 22.45 -24.12 22.69
C GLN A 434 22.19 -25.52 22.12
N LYS A 435 21.07 -25.67 21.42
CA LYS A 435 20.65 -26.87 20.72
C LYS A 435 20.77 -26.67 19.22
N THR A 436 21.21 -27.71 18.51
CA THR A 436 21.21 -27.75 17.05
C THR A 436 19.95 -28.46 16.57
N VAL A 437 19.22 -27.84 15.65
CA VAL A 437 18.07 -28.48 14.99
C VAL A 437 18.50 -28.88 13.59
N PHE A 438 18.24 -30.12 13.23
CA PHE A 438 18.49 -30.66 11.90
C PHE A 438 17.18 -31.05 11.23
N VAL A 439 17.03 -30.72 9.95
CA VAL A 439 15.97 -31.22 9.09
C VAL A 439 16.59 -32.26 8.16
N GLY A 440 16.11 -33.51 8.18
CA GLY A 440 16.58 -34.53 7.24
C GLY A 440 16.57 -35.96 7.81
N ASP A 441 17.37 -36.84 7.21
CA ASP A 441 17.49 -38.24 7.64
C ASP A 441 18.39 -38.37 8.89
N LEU A 442 17.87 -39.07 9.90
CA LEU A 442 18.43 -39.26 11.23
C LEU A 442 19.59 -40.28 11.27
N THR A 443 19.86 -40.96 10.15
CA THR A 443 20.82 -42.06 10.07
C THR A 443 22.29 -41.67 10.33
N SER A 444 22.64 -40.37 10.39
CA SER A 444 24.04 -39.91 10.43
C SER A 444 24.49 -39.16 11.70
N GLN A 445 23.61 -38.78 12.62
CA GLN A 445 24.04 -38.12 13.87
C GLN A 445 23.28 -38.68 15.08
N SER A 446 24.03 -39.25 16.01
CA SER A 446 23.52 -39.72 17.30
C SER A 446 22.78 -38.58 17.99
N ALA A 447 21.50 -38.81 18.29
CA ALA A 447 20.65 -37.91 19.06
C ALA A 447 21.30 -37.60 20.42
N SER A 448 22.10 -36.55 20.47
CA SER A 448 22.60 -36.00 21.72
C SER A 448 21.48 -35.17 22.36
N SER A 449 21.54 -34.93 23.66
CA SER A 449 20.61 -34.02 24.36
C SER A 449 20.67 -32.58 23.83
N ALA A 450 21.69 -32.25 23.04
CA ALA A 450 21.89 -30.97 22.36
C ALA A 450 21.44 -30.96 20.89
N THR A 451 20.88 -32.05 20.36
CA THR A 451 20.47 -32.15 18.95
C THR A 451 19.00 -32.54 18.84
N GLU A 452 18.20 -31.69 18.20
CA GLU A 452 16.82 -31.97 17.83
C GLU A 452 16.77 -32.31 16.33
N ALA A 453 16.06 -33.37 15.97
CA ALA A 453 15.84 -33.74 14.57
C ALA A 453 14.38 -33.56 14.18
N ILE A 454 14.16 -32.98 13.01
CA ILE A 454 12.87 -32.81 12.36
C ILE A 454 12.93 -33.63 11.07
N SER A 455 12.00 -34.57 10.90
CA SER A 455 11.94 -35.33 9.64
C SER A 455 11.61 -34.38 8.48
N LEU A 456 12.03 -34.74 7.26
CA LEU A 456 11.65 -33.98 6.07
C LEU A 456 10.11 -33.87 5.96
N TRP A 457 9.41 -34.96 6.27
CA TRP A 457 7.95 -34.98 6.24
C TRP A 457 7.34 -33.98 7.21
N ASP A 458 7.81 -33.95 8.47
CA ASP A 458 7.30 -33.02 9.48
C ASP A 458 7.58 -31.56 9.09
N MET A 459 8.76 -31.27 8.51
CA MET A 459 9.07 -29.92 8.01
C MET A 459 8.13 -29.52 6.85
N VAL A 460 7.94 -30.39 5.84
CA VAL A 460 7.03 -30.11 4.72
C VAL A 460 5.59 -29.91 5.22
N ARG A 461 5.15 -30.71 6.19
CA ARG A 461 3.82 -30.56 6.79
C ARG A 461 3.68 -29.29 7.62
N ALA A 462 4.74 -28.84 8.32
CA ALA A 462 4.74 -27.56 9.02
C ALA A 462 4.67 -26.38 8.04
N VAL A 463 5.46 -26.38 6.96
CA VAL A 463 5.35 -25.39 5.88
C VAL A 463 3.94 -25.39 5.29
N TYR A 464 3.39 -26.57 5.01
CA TYR A 464 2.03 -26.71 4.48
C TYR A 464 0.97 -26.18 5.45
N ALA A 465 1.13 -26.38 6.76
CA ALA A 465 0.22 -25.83 7.76
C ALA A 465 0.22 -24.29 7.76
N ILE A 466 1.41 -23.67 7.65
CA ILE A 466 1.53 -22.20 7.53
C ILE A 466 0.84 -21.73 6.25
N ARG A 467 1.18 -22.35 5.11
CA ARG A 467 0.55 -22.07 3.81
C ARG A 467 -0.98 -22.19 3.88
N ASN A 468 -1.50 -23.24 4.51
CA ASN A 468 -2.93 -23.49 4.58
C ASN A 468 -3.64 -22.45 5.46
N SER A 469 -3.06 -22.07 6.59
CA SER A 469 -3.56 -20.98 7.42
C SER A 469 -3.61 -19.67 6.64
N ILE A 470 -2.55 -19.32 5.91
CA ILE A 470 -2.53 -18.07 5.13
C ILE A 470 -3.56 -18.11 4.01
N ALA A 471 -3.71 -19.25 3.32
CA ALA A 471 -4.68 -19.39 2.23
C ALA A 471 -6.14 -19.30 2.71
N HIS A 472 -6.46 -19.76 3.93
CA HIS A 472 -7.83 -19.77 4.45
C HIS A 472 -8.15 -18.61 5.40
N GLU A 473 -7.16 -18.12 6.13
CA GLU A 473 -7.33 -17.14 7.22
C GLU A 473 -6.62 -15.81 6.90
N GLY A 474 -5.86 -15.73 5.81
CA GLY A 474 -5.11 -14.54 5.40
C GLY A 474 -3.82 -14.29 6.20
N GLN A 475 -3.59 -15.05 7.28
CA GLN A 475 -2.42 -14.97 8.13
C GLN A 475 -2.14 -16.30 8.82
N PHE A 476 -0.94 -16.45 9.38
CA PHE A 476 -0.59 -17.53 10.29
C PHE A 476 -0.49 -16.99 11.71
N ASP A 477 -1.33 -17.48 12.61
CA ASP A 477 -1.31 -17.11 14.03
C ASP A 477 -0.60 -18.22 14.84
N PRO A 478 0.63 -17.98 15.34
CA PRO A 478 1.35 -18.96 16.12
C PRO A 478 0.64 -19.35 17.42
N ALA A 479 -0.11 -18.44 18.06
CA ALA A 479 -0.79 -18.72 19.32
C ALA A 479 -1.95 -19.70 19.10
N LYS A 480 -2.75 -19.49 18.06
CA LYS A 480 -3.80 -20.44 17.65
C LYS A 480 -3.22 -21.80 17.23
N ALA A 481 -2.10 -21.77 16.51
CA ALA A 481 -1.44 -22.98 16.02
C ALA A 481 -0.83 -23.84 17.15
N GLN A 482 -0.49 -23.26 18.31
CA GLN A 482 -0.04 -24.03 19.50
C GLN A 482 -1.09 -24.98 20.06
N THR A 483 -2.39 -24.72 19.84
CA THR A 483 -3.48 -25.63 20.24
C THR A 483 -3.94 -26.55 19.11
N GLY A 484 -3.30 -26.45 17.94
CA GLY A 484 -3.64 -27.20 16.74
C GLY A 484 -3.10 -28.63 16.72
N ASP A 485 -3.10 -29.24 15.54
CA ASP A 485 -2.45 -30.53 15.34
C ASP A 485 -0.91 -30.43 15.50
N LYS A 486 -0.23 -31.58 15.54
CA LYS A 486 1.23 -31.64 15.75
C LYS A 486 2.04 -30.81 14.73
N TYR A 487 1.55 -30.67 13.50
CA TYR A 487 2.24 -29.92 12.45
C TYR A 487 2.00 -28.42 12.58
N GLN A 488 0.80 -28.02 13.02
CA GLN A 488 0.51 -26.62 13.39
C GLN A 488 1.35 -26.19 14.61
N GLN A 489 1.46 -27.06 15.62
CA GLN A 489 2.33 -26.82 16.78
C GLN A 489 3.80 -26.69 16.37
N LEU A 490 4.27 -27.58 15.49
CA LEU A 490 5.63 -27.51 14.94
C LEU A 490 5.84 -26.21 14.16
N ALA A 491 4.90 -25.83 13.30
CA ALA A 491 4.94 -24.58 12.55
C ALA A 491 5.04 -23.35 13.48
N ALA A 492 4.16 -23.27 14.49
CA ALA A 492 4.18 -22.19 15.48
C ALA A 492 5.53 -22.09 16.19
N ARG A 493 6.08 -23.25 16.57
CA ARG A 493 7.38 -23.34 17.23
C ARG A 493 8.53 -22.90 16.32
N LEU A 494 8.49 -23.24 15.04
CA LEU A 494 9.53 -22.87 14.08
C LEU A 494 9.48 -21.37 13.71
N THR A 495 8.30 -20.78 13.58
CA THR A 495 8.16 -19.35 13.25
C THR A 495 8.45 -18.42 14.42
N THR A 496 8.23 -18.87 15.66
CA THR A 496 8.48 -18.07 16.87
C THR A 496 9.91 -18.16 17.39
N ARG A 497 10.73 -19.09 16.86
CA ARG A 497 12.13 -19.27 17.27
C ARG A 497 13.06 -18.61 16.24
N PRO A 498 13.65 -17.43 16.55
CA PRO A 498 14.40 -16.64 15.56
C PRO A 498 15.71 -17.27 15.04
N GLN A 499 16.18 -18.38 15.64
CA GLN A 499 17.47 -19.00 15.28
C GLN A 499 17.34 -20.44 14.73
N GLY A 500 16.13 -21.02 14.72
CA GLY A 500 15.88 -22.37 14.21
C GLY A 500 15.78 -22.44 12.67
N PRO A 501 15.60 -23.64 12.09
CA PRO A 501 15.34 -23.79 10.66
C PRO A 501 14.01 -23.12 10.31
N ASP A 502 14.11 -21.91 9.76
CA ASP A 502 12.98 -21.09 9.32
C ASP A 502 12.23 -21.78 8.17
N PRO A 503 10.91 -22.05 8.30
CA PRO A 503 10.09 -22.64 7.24
C PRO A 503 10.17 -21.86 5.92
N LEU A 504 10.26 -20.53 5.97
CA LEU A 504 10.41 -19.71 4.77
C LEU A 504 11.78 -19.92 4.12
N GLN A 505 12.89 -19.84 4.89
CA GLN A 505 14.21 -20.14 4.34
C GLN A 505 14.30 -21.55 3.78
N PHE A 506 13.70 -22.54 4.46
CA PHE A 506 13.67 -23.92 3.99
C PHE A 506 13.00 -24.00 2.62
N ILE A 507 11.74 -23.56 2.49
CA ILE A 507 11.02 -23.69 1.21
C ILE A 507 11.65 -22.84 0.10
N LYS A 508 12.22 -21.67 0.44
CA LYS A 508 12.98 -20.82 -0.49
C LYS A 508 14.22 -21.53 -1.03
N SER A 509 14.96 -22.23 -0.18
CA SER A 509 16.13 -23.02 -0.58
C SER A 509 15.75 -24.16 -1.53
N GLN A 510 14.65 -24.86 -1.23
CA GLN A 510 14.15 -25.95 -2.06
C GLN A 510 13.66 -25.44 -3.41
N ALA A 511 12.92 -24.33 -3.44
CA ALA A 511 12.48 -23.68 -4.68
C ALA A 511 13.66 -23.26 -5.56
N ARG A 512 14.73 -22.70 -4.96
CA ARG A 512 15.94 -22.34 -5.70
C ARG A 512 16.61 -23.56 -6.34
N LEU A 513 16.73 -24.67 -5.61
CA LEU A 513 17.30 -25.91 -6.12
C LEU A 513 16.43 -26.51 -7.25
N ALA A 514 15.11 -26.49 -7.08
CA ALA A 514 14.15 -26.97 -8.05
C ALA A 514 14.25 -26.19 -9.37
N ILE A 515 14.21 -24.86 -9.31
CA ILE A 515 14.35 -23.99 -10.49
C ILE A 515 15.66 -24.26 -11.23
N GLY A 516 16.77 -24.45 -10.51
CA GLY A 516 18.06 -24.75 -11.14
C GLY A 516 18.15 -26.11 -11.84
N ARG A 517 17.21 -27.03 -11.56
CA ARG A 517 17.12 -28.34 -12.25
C ARG A 517 16.18 -28.30 -13.44
N GLU A 518 15.06 -27.61 -13.31
CA GLU A 518 14.01 -27.53 -14.34
C GLU A 518 14.33 -26.57 -15.49
N VAL A 519 15.27 -25.62 -15.28
CA VAL A 519 15.62 -24.54 -16.21
C VAL A 519 17.10 -24.59 -16.55
#